data_AF-A0A7V5Q9V1-F1
#
_entry.id   AF-A0A7V5Q9V1-F1
#
_cell.length_a   1.000
_cell.length_b   1.000
_cell.length_c   1.000
_cell.angle_alpha   90.00
_cell.angle_beta   90.00
_cell.angle_gamma   90.00
#
_symmetry.space_group_name_H-M   'P 1'
#
loop_
_entity.id
_entity.type
_entity.pdbx_description
1 polymer ?
#
loop_
_entity_poly.entity_id
_entity_poly.type
_entity_poly.pdbx_seq_one_letter_code
_entity_poly.pdbx_strand_id
1 'polypeptide(L)'
;GEKLVANEFLAYLHFTNDIKDGMQFSLKTTVAITVALCGFANFVGVGILMAGLGAVIPERKKEISNLGMKSLLAGTLSNFMSASLVGIALWVATLFGLTPLG
;
A
#
# COMPACT_ATOMS: atom_id res chain seq x y z
N GLY A 1 0.20 -0.19 -9.58
CA GLY A 1 1.41 -0.48 -10.36
C GLY A 1 2.54 0.47 -9.97
N GLU A 2 2.35 1.76 -10.21
CA GLU A 2 3.33 2.81 -9.91
C GLU A 2 3.97 2.73 -8.53
N LYS A 3 3.17 2.51 -7.46
CA LYS A 3 3.71 2.30 -6.10
C LYS A 3 4.82 1.26 -6.05
N LEU A 4 4.66 0.12 -6.72
CA LEU A 4 5.58 -1.01 -6.65
C LEU A 4 6.89 -0.69 -7.37
N VAL A 5 6.80 -0.03 -8.53
CA VAL A 5 7.94 0.30 -9.41
C VAL A 5 8.70 1.53 -8.93
N ALA A 6 7.98 2.58 -8.52
CA ALA A 6 8.52 3.84 -8.03
C ALA A 6 8.47 3.88 -6.50
N ASN A 7 7.43 4.47 -5.92
CA ASN A 7 7.15 4.49 -4.48
C ASN A 7 5.70 4.96 -4.22
N GLU A 8 5.25 4.86 -2.98
CA GLU A 8 3.93 5.30 -2.54
C GLU A 8 3.73 6.81 -2.63
N PHE A 9 4.74 7.65 -2.40
CA PHE A 9 4.59 9.10 -2.47
C PHE A 9 4.21 9.56 -3.88
N LEU A 10 4.91 9.06 -4.92
CA LEU A 10 4.59 9.40 -6.31
C LEU A 10 3.19 8.89 -6.69
N ALA A 11 2.85 7.67 -6.28
CA ALA A 11 1.53 7.11 -6.52
C ALA A 11 0.40 7.92 -5.84
N TYR A 12 0.63 8.42 -4.61
CA TYR A 12 -0.31 9.32 -3.96
C TYR A 12 -0.42 10.66 -4.68
N LEU A 13 0.69 11.26 -5.11
CA LEU A 13 0.69 12.52 -5.84
C LEU A 13 -0.16 12.42 -7.11
N HIS A 14 0.10 11.42 -7.96
CA HIS A 14 -0.69 11.22 -9.17
C HIS A 14 -2.16 10.91 -8.87
N PHE A 15 -2.45 10.06 -7.89
CA PHE A 15 -3.83 9.78 -7.48
C PHE A 15 -4.58 11.06 -7.04
N THR A 16 -3.93 11.93 -6.27
CA THR A 16 -4.54 13.21 -5.87
C THR A 16 -4.67 14.21 -7.01
N ASN A 17 -3.77 14.18 -7.99
CA ASN A 17 -3.87 15.01 -9.19
C ASN A 17 -5.00 14.55 -10.10
N ASP A 18 -5.16 13.24 -10.31
CA ASP A 18 -6.28 12.68 -11.08
C ASP A 18 -7.63 13.16 -10.52
N ILE A 19 -7.79 13.15 -9.18
CA ILE A 19 -8.99 13.66 -8.52
C ILE A 19 -9.18 15.16 -8.77
N LYS A 20 -8.11 15.97 -8.66
CA LYS A 20 -8.16 17.43 -8.91
C LYS A 20 -8.48 17.76 -10.37
N ASP A 21 -7.99 16.96 -11.29
CA ASP A 21 -8.20 17.11 -12.74
C ASP A 21 -9.59 16.61 -13.18
N GLY A 22 -10.43 16.21 -12.23
CA GLY A 22 -11.85 15.91 -12.44
C GLY A 22 -12.18 14.43 -12.56
N MET A 23 -11.21 13.53 -12.37
CA MET A 23 -11.47 12.09 -12.34
C MET A 23 -12.35 11.74 -11.13
N GLN A 24 -13.54 11.21 -11.40
CA GLN A 24 -14.51 10.86 -10.37
C GLN A 24 -14.32 9.41 -9.93
N PHE A 25 -14.04 9.23 -8.64
CA PHE A 25 -14.01 7.92 -8.00
C PHE A 25 -15.16 7.81 -6.99
N SER A 26 -15.74 6.62 -6.86
CA SER A 26 -16.65 6.37 -5.75
C SER A 26 -15.92 6.51 -4.40
N LEU A 27 -16.65 6.81 -3.32
CA LEU A 27 -16.06 6.84 -1.97
C LEU A 27 -15.33 5.53 -1.63
N LYS A 28 -15.95 4.39 -1.98
CA LYS A 28 -15.37 3.06 -1.75
C LYS A 28 -14.05 2.88 -2.50
N THR A 29 -13.99 3.32 -3.76
CA THR A 29 -12.78 3.26 -4.59
C THR A 29 -11.69 4.16 -4.03
N THR A 30 -12.04 5.39 -3.65
CA THR A 30 -11.10 6.36 -3.08
C THR A 30 -10.44 5.83 -1.81
N VAL A 31 -11.25 5.28 -0.89
CA VAL A 31 -10.74 4.66 0.34
C VAL A 31 -9.90 3.42 0.04
N ALA A 32 -10.36 2.54 -0.85
CA ALA A 32 -9.61 1.33 -1.20
C ALA A 32 -8.24 1.65 -1.80
N ILE A 33 -8.16 2.59 -2.74
CA ILE A 33 -6.88 3.04 -3.33
C ILE A 33 -5.99 3.66 -2.24
N THR A 34 -6.55 4.53 -1.40
CA THR A 34 -5.80 5.18 -0.32
C THR A 34 -5.17 4.15 0.62
N VAL A 35 -5.91 3.11 1.02
CA VAL A 35 -5.41 2.04 1.90
C VAL A 35 -4.44 1.11 1.15
N ALA A 36 -4.69 0.78 -0.12
CA ALA A 36 -3.77 -0.03 -0.91
C ALA A 36 -2.41 0.66 -1.13
N LEU A 37 -2.41 1.98 -1.24
CA LEU A 37 -1.19 2.79 -1.34
C LEU A 37 -0.46 2.95 0.00
N CYS A 38 -1.15 2.81 1.13
CA CYS A 38 -0.57 2.96 2.45
C CYS A 38 0.44 1.85 2.78
N GLY A 39 1.73 2.14 2.62
CA GLY A 39 2.82 1.27 3.05
C GLY A 39 4.01 1.24 2.07
N PHE A 40 5.21 1.04 2.60
CA PHE A 40 6.50 1.06 1.86
C PHE A 40 6.83 -0.20 1.05
N ALA A 41 5.80 -0.98 0.65
CA ALA A 41 6.00 -2.18 -0.15
C ALA A 41 6.29 -1.82 -1.62
N ASN A 42 7.55 -1.47 -1.89
CA ASN A 42 8.09 -1.12 -3.20
C ASN A 42 9.58 -1.50 -3.28
N PHE A 43 10.18 -1.48 -4.48
CA PHE A 43 11.59 -1.89 -4.65
C PHE A 43 12.57 -1.03 -3.84
N VAL A 44 12.32 0.28 -3.73
CA VAL A 44 13.17 1.21 -2.96
C VAL A 44 13.11 0.87 -1.46
N GLY A 45 11.92 0.70 -0.91
CA GLY A 45 11.68 0.38 0.50
C GLY A 45 12.29 -0.96 0.90
N VAL A 46 12.18 -1.99 0.06
CA VAL A 46 12.83 -3.28 0.31
C VAL A 46 14.35 -3.15 0.26
N GLY A 47 14.90 -2.39 -0.69
CA GLY A 47 16.33 -2.10 -0.74
C GLY A 47 16.84 -1.42 0.54
N ILE A 48 16.12 -0.42 1.03
CA ILE A 48 16.42 0.28 2.29
C ILE A 48 16.41 -0.69 3.48
N LEU A 49 15.38 -1.53 3.60
CA LEU A 49 15.28 -2.52 4.68
C LEU A 49 16.41 -3.56 4.62
N MET A 50 16.74 -4.04 3.42
CA MET A 50 17.84 -4.99 3.24
C MET A 50 19.19 -4.36 3.60
N ALA A 51 19.44 -3.12 3.19
CA ALA A 51 20.65 -2.39 3.51
C ALA A 51 20.78 -2.12 5.02
N GLY A 52 19.70 -1.64 5.64
CA GLY A 52 19.66 -1.34 7.08
C GLY A 52 19.83 -2.60 7.92
N LEU A 53 19.01 -3.63 7.70
CA LEU A 53 19.08 -4.87 8.48
C LEU A 53 20.39 -5.62 8.22
N GLY A 54 20.89 -5.60 6.98
CA GLY A 54 22.19 -6.18 6.64
C GLY A 54 23.37 -5.44 7.28
N ALA A 55 23.27 -4.13 7.53
CA ALA A 55 24.29 -3.40 8.27
C ALA A 55 24.26 -3.71 9.77
N VAL A 56 23.07 -3.90 10.35
CA VAL A 56 22.89 -4.23 11.78
C VAL A 56 23.30 -5.68 12.09
N ILE A 57 22.97 -6.63 11.20
CA ILE A 57 23.23 -8.07 11.40
C ILE A 57 23.98 -8.65 10.18
N PRO A 58 25.28 -8.35 10.03
CA PRO A 58 26.05 -8.67 8.83
C PRO A 58 26.14 -10.17 8.52
N GLU A 59 26.16 -11.02 9.53
CA GLU A 59 26.20 -12.48 9.41
C GLU A 59 24.93 -13.08 8.79
N ARG A 60 23.80 -12.35 8.80
CA ARG A 60 22.51 -12.78 8.20
C ARG A 60 22.21 -12.13 6.85
N LYS A 61 23.14 -11.35 6.27
CA LYS A 61 22.94 -10.66 4.98
C LYS A 61 22.39 -11.56 3.86
N LYS A 62 22.90 -12.79 3.74
CA LYS A 62 22.45 -13.74 2.71
C LYS A 62 21.00 -14.19 2.91
N GLU A 63 20.58 -14.40 4.16
CA GLU A 63 19.19 -14.73 4.47
C GLU A 63 18.26 -13.54 4.15
N ILE A 64 18.66 -12.34 4.56
CA ILE A 64 17.93 -11.09 4.31
C ILE A 64 17.73 -10.86 2.81
N SER A 65 18.78 -11.02 2.00
CA SER A 65 18.67 -10.86 0.55
C SER A 65 17.78 -11.90 -0.12
N ASN A 66 17.80 -13.15 0.36
CA ASN A 66 16.94 -14.21 -0.16
C ASN A 66 15.45 -13.99 0.14
N LEU A 67 15.13 -13.23 1.20
CA LEU A 67 13.76 -12.90 1.58
C LEU A 67 13.25 -11.60 0.93
N GLY A 68 14.10 -10.78 0.31
CA GLY A 68 13.73 -9.45 -0.19
C GLY A 68 12.53 -9.45 -1.15
N MET A 69 12.52 -10.30 -2.17
CA MET A 69 11.38 -10.36 -3.10
C MET A 69 10.11 -10.93 -2.43
N LYS A 70 10.28 -11.88 -1.49
CA LYS A 70 9.16 -12.44 -0.72
C LYS A 70 8.54 -11.38 0.19
N SER A 71 9.36 -10.55 0.84
CA SER A 71 8.87 -9.47 1.70
C SER A 71 8.18 -8.37 0.89
N LEU A 72 8.64 -8.08 -0.33
CA LEU A 72 7.94 -7.16 -1.26
C LEU A 72 6.52 -7.64 -1.57
N LEU A 73 6.38 -8.91 -1.96
CA LEU A 73 5.09 -9.51 -2.28
C LEU A 73 4.19 -9.59 -1.05
N ALA A 74 4.73 -10.03 0.10
CA ALA A 74 3.99 -10.09 1.36
C ALA A 74 3.49 -8.71 1.79
N GLY A 75 4.33 -7.67 1.71
CA GLY A 75 3.94 -6.30 2.02
C GLY A 75 2.88 -5.76 1.05
N THR A 76 2.98 -6.07 -0.24
CA THR A 76 1.99 -5.65 -1.23
C THR A 76 0.63 -6.31 -0.96
N LEU A 77 0.62 -7.62 -0.72
CA LEU A 77 -0.60 -8.37 -0.38
C LEU A 77 -1.20 -7.91 0.95
N SER A 78 -0.38 -7.55 1.93
CA SER A 78 -0.85 -6.99 3.20
C SER A 78 -1.62 -5.67 3.01
N ASN A 79 -1.13 -4.79 2.14
CA ASN A 79 -1.82 -3.54 1.81
C ASN A 79 -3.15 -3.81 1.08
N PHE A 80 -3.18 -4.76 0.14
CA PHE A 80 -4.41 -5.14 -0.58
C PHE A 80 -5.43 -5.85 0.32
N MET A 81 -4.97 -6.67 1.26
CA MET A 81 -5.83 -7.28 2.26
C MET A 81 -6.47 -6.22 3.15
N SER A 82 -5.67 -5.22 3.59
CA SER A 82 -6.18 -4.09 4.38
C SER A 82 -7.22 -3.28 3.60
N ALA A 83 -6.96 -2.99 2.31
CA ALA A 83 -7.91 -2.30 1.45
C ALA A 83 -9.22 -3.10 1.28
N SER A 84 -9.12 -4.42 1.13
CA SER A 84 -10.28 -5.31 1.04
C SER A 84 -11.09 -5.31 2.35
N LEU A 85 -10.43 -5.38 3.50
CA LEU A 85 -11.09 -5.36 4.81
C LEU A 85 -11.83 -4.05 5.06
N VAL A 86 -11.23 -2.90 4.72
CA VAL A 86 -11.90 -1.60 4.83
C VAL A 86 -13.08 -1.51 3.87
N GLY A 87 -12.94 -2.04 2.65
CA GLY A 87 -14.05 -2.13 1.68
C GLY A 87 -15.24 -2.94 2.21
N ILE A 88 -14.98 -4.09 2.85
CA ILE A 88 -16.00 -4.91 3.52
C ILE A 88 -16.62 -4.15 4.69
N ALA A 89 -15.82 -3.52 5.54
CA ALA A 89 -16.31 -2.76 6.69
C ALA A 89 -17.24 -1.61 6.26
N LEU A 90 -16.88 -0.88 5.20
CA LEU A 90 -17.72 0.18 4.62
C LEU A 90 -19.04 -0.38 4.06
N TRP A 91 -18.98 -1.54 3.40
CA TRP A 91 -20.18 -2.20 2.89
C TRP A 91 -21.11 -2.62 4.03
N VAL A 92 -20.57 -3.24 5.08
CA VAL A 92 -21.32 -3.63 6.28
C VAL A 92 -21.94 -2.39 6.96
N ALA A 93 -21.19 -1.30 7.13
CA ALA A 93 -21.71 -0.05 7.69
C ALA A 93 -22.91 0.48 6.89
N THR A 94 -22.86 0.39 5.56
CA THR A 94 -23.97 0.81 4.68
C THR A 94 -25.24 -0.01 4.93
N LEU A 95 -25.13 -1.30 5.29
CA LEU A 95 -26.31 -2.14 5.61
C LEU A 95 -27.05 -1.66 6.86
N PHE A 96 -26.34 -1.04 7.80
CA PHE A 96 -26.91 -0.48 9.03
C PHE A 96 -27.33 0.98 8.88
N GLY A 97 -27.32 1.54 7.67
CA GLY A 97 -27.63 2.95 7.43
C GLY A 97 -26.57 3.92 7.95
N LEU A 98 -25.36 3.43 8.26
CA LEU A 98 -24.24 4.25 8.69
C LEU A 98 -23.45 4.71 7.45
N THR A 99 -23.79 5.87 6.93
CA THR A 99 -23.04 6.52 5.85
C THR A 99 -21.81 7.23 6.43
N PRO A 100 -20.60 7.00 5.89
CA PRO A 100 -19.37 7.58 6.45
C PRO A 100 -19.25 9.10 6.35
N LEU A 101 -20.20 9.78 5.70
CA LEU A 101 -20.14 11.22 5.39
C LEU A 101 -21.50 11.95 5.51
N GLY A 102 -22.49 11.36 6.19
CA GLY A 102 -23.83 11.96 6.40
C GLY A 102 -24.97 11.07 5.96
#